data_AF-A0A928GJM4-F1
#
_entry.id   AF-A0A928GJM4-F1
#
_cell.length_a   1.000
_cell.length_b   1.000
_cell.length_c   1.000
_cell.angle_alpha   90.00
_cell.angle_beta   90.00
_cell.angle_gamma   90.00
#
_symmetry.space_group_name_H-M   'P 1'
#
loop_
_entity.id
_entity.type
_entity.pdbx_description
1 polymer ?
#
loop_
_entity_poly.entity_id
_entity_poly.type
_entity_poly.pdbx_seq_one_letter_code
_entity_poly.pdbx_strand_id
1 'polypeptide(L)'
;MTDIENYQPRVLEFEGAWYDAIGNPELTGSWIIWGNSANGKTRFALQLAKYLAHHKKVIYNSVEEGLSLSMQKAIADTGMHDVKRNFLLLDKEPIAELIERLRRQRSADIVIIDSLQYTGLNYDAYKKLRDEFRNKIFIFISHAEGKEPKGNVGKAVRYDAFVKIYVEGYKAMPQSRYGGGKEYIVWQKGYNDFYGL
;
A
#
# COMPACT_ATOMS: atom_id res chain seq x y z
N MET A 1 -23.95 12.83 -20.34
CA MET A 1 -22.53 12.98 -20.76
C MET A 1 -21.81 14.11 -20.01
N THR A 2 -22.51 14.96 -19.26
CA THR A 2 -21.98 16.15 -18.55
C THR A 2 -21.17 15.88 -17.27
N ASP A 3 -21.29 14.71 -16.63
CA ASP A 3 -20.63 14.47 -15.34
C ASP A 3 -19.14 14.09 -15.47
N ILE A 4 -18.76 13.41 -16.56
CA ILE A 4 -17.35 13.00 -16.78
C ILE A 4 -16.49 14.14 -17.31
N GLU A 5 -17.09 15.05 -18.09
CA GLU A 5 -16.39 16.21 -18.67
C GLU A 5 -16.03 17.26 -17.59
N ASN A 6 -16.80 17.30 -16.50
CA ASN A 6 -16.53 18.15 -15.34
C ASN A 6 -15.75 17.44 -14.22
N TYR A 7 -15.43 16.16 -14.39
CA TYR A 7 -14.69 15.40 -13.39
C TYR A 7 -13.24 15.88 -13.34
N GLN A 8 -12.85 16.47 -12.21
CA GLN A 8 -11.49 16.92 -11.94
C GLN A 8 -10.85 15.93 -10.96
N PRO A 9 -10.12 14.91 -11.44
CA PRO A 9 -9.53 13.91 -10.57
C PRO A 9 -8.47 14.52 -9.67
N ARG A 10 -8.45 14.10 -8.40
CA ARG A 10 -7.37 14.48 -7.47
C ARG A 10 -6.20 13.54 -7.67
N VAL A 11 -5.24 13.93 -8.49
CA VAL A 11 -4.09 13.09 -8.86
C VAL A 11 -2.89 13.34 -7.94
N LEU A 12 -2.12 12.29 -7.67
CA LEU A 12 -0.78 12.37 -7.10
C LEU A 12 0.24 12.42 -8.24
N GLU A 13 0.98 13.52 -8.33
CA GLU A 13 2.03 13.71 -9.32
C GLU A 13 3.29 12.98 -8.85
N PHE A 14 3.48 11.76 -9.35
CA PHE A 14 4.65 10.97 -9.03
C PHE A 14 5.82 11.34 -9.93
N GLU A 15 7.03 11.09 -9.44
CA GLU A 15 8.28 11.40 -10.12
C GLU A 15 9.23 10.21 -10.09
N GLY A 16 10.22 10.23 -11.00
CA GLY A 16 11.32 9.27 -11.04
C GLY A 16 10.86 7.81 -11.07
N ALA A 17 11.50 6.98 -10.25
CA ALA A 17 11.22 5.56 -10.17
C ALA A 17 9.77 5.24 -9.76
N TRP A 18 9.09 6.12 -9.01
CA TRP A 18 7.70 5.92 -8.60
C TRP A 18 6.73 6.21 -9.75
N TYR A 19 7.00 7.24 -10.54
CA TYR A 19 6.26 7.49 -11.79
C TYR A 19 6.44 6.34 -12.77
N ASP A 20 7.68 5.91 -12.98
CA ASP A 20 8.00 4.78 -13.86
C ASP A 20 7.32 3.48 -13.43
N ALA A 21 7.18 3.26 -12.12
CA ALA A 21 6.54 2.10 -11.53
C ALA A 21 5.00 2.18 -11.60
N ILE A 22 4.39 3.30 -11.20
CA ILE A 22 2.95 3.38 -10.88
C ILE A 22 2.20 4.38 -11.79
N GLY A 23 2.89 5.33 -12.42
CA GLY A 23 2.29 6.48 -13.09
C GLY A 23 1.81 7.53 -12.09
N ASN A 24 0.82 8.34 -12.48
CA ASN A 24 0.22 9.39 -11.65
C ASN A 24 -1.14 8.93 -11.13
N PRO A 25 -1.21 8.27 -9.95
CA PRO A 25 -2.44 7.69 -9.49
C PRO A 25 -3.41 8.73 -8.93
N GLU A 26 -4.69 8.48 -9.11
CA GLU A 26 -5.73 9.23 -8.43
C GLU A 26 -5.79 8.89 -6.93
N LEU A 27 -6.15 9.88 -6.10
CA LEU A 27 -6.34 9.77 -4.65
C LEU A 27 -7.66 9.07 -4.31
N THR A 28 -7.83 7.86 -4.83
CA THR A 28 -9.00 7.02 -4.65
C THR A 28 -8.66 5.55 -4.94
N GLY A 29 -9.57 4.67 -4.54
CA GLY A 29 -9.53 3.26 -4.86
C GLY A 29 -8.58 2.46 -3.97
N SER A 30 -8.34 1.23 -4.39
CA SER A 30 -7.57 0.25 -3.64
C SER A 30 -6.34 -0.21 -4.39
N TRP A 31 -5.27 -0.44 -3.65
CA TRP A 31 -4.03 -1.01 -4.15
C TRP A 31 -3.76 -2.29 -3.36
N ILE A 32 -2.98 -3.20 -3.96
CA ILE A 32 -2.54 -4.40 -3.26
C ILE A 32 -1.05 -4.65 -3.48
N ILE A 33 -0.35 -4.98 -2.40
CA ILE A 33 1.03 -5.42 -2.39
C ILE A 33 1.02 -6.86 -1.89
N TRP A 34 1.54 -7.82 -2.65
CA TRP A 34 1.60 -9.21 -2.19
C TRP A 34 2.88 -9.92 -2.61
N GLY A 35 3.15 -11.05 -1.98
CA GLY A 35 4.43 -11.76 -2.13
C GLY A 35 4.68 -12.74 -0.99
N ASN A 36 5.60 -13.66 -1.21
CA ASN A 36 6.00 -14.65 -0.21
C ASN A 36 6.71 -14.00 0.98
N SER A 37 6.78 -14.69 2.12
CA SER A 37 7.51 -14.19 3.30
C SER A 37 8.98 -13.93 2.97
N ALA A 38 9.62 -12.99 3.67
CA ALA A 38 11.04 -12.63 3.50
C ALA A 38 11.46 -12.15 2.08
N ASN A 39 10.53 -11.71 1.23
CA ASN A 39 10.83 -11.22 -0.13
C ASN A 39 10.96 -9.69 -0.24
N GLY A 40 10.90 -8.95 0.87
CA GLY A 40 11.05 -7.49 0.88
C GLY A 40 9.75 -6.67 0.82
N LYS A 41 8.57 -7.30 0.97
CA LYS A 41 7.25 -6.61 0.98
C LYS A 41 7.18 -5.43 1.95
N THR A 42 7.47 -5.68 3.23
CA THR A 42 7.39 -4.65 4.29
C THR A 42 8.35 -3.50 4.01
N ARG A 43 9.56 -3.81 3.52
CA ARG A 43 10.53 -2.78 3.13
C ARG A 43 10.04 -1.94 1.96
N PHE A 44 9.49 -2.57 0.92
CA PHE A 44 8.87 -1.86 -0.19
C PHE A 44 7.69 -1.00 0.27
N ALA A 45 6.81 -1.54 1.11
CA ALA A 45 5.66 -0.81 1.61
C ALA A 45 6.04 0.40 2.46
N LEU A 46 7.10 0.31 3.27
CA LEU A 46 7.63 1.45 4.02
C LEU A 46 8.29 2.49 3.09
N GLN A 47 9.06 2.08 2.08
CA GLN A 47 9.61 2.99 1.08
C GLN A 47 8.49 3.73 0.32
N LEU A 48 7.44 3.01 -0.07
CA LEU A 48 6.25 3.59 -0.69
C LEU A 48 5.52 4.51 0.29
N ALA A 49 5.34 4.11 1.55
CA ALA A 49 4.71 4.94 2.57
C ALA A 49 5.47 6.25 2.79
N LYS A 50 6.81 6.21 2.82
CA LYS A 50 7.66 7.41 2.88
C LYS A 50 7.40 8.32 1.71
N TYR A 51 7.44 7.78 0.51
CA TYR A 51 7.22 8.54 -0.71
C TYR A 51 5.84 9.21 -0.72
N LEU A 52 4.78 8.44 -0.43
CA LEU A 52 3.40 8.94 -0.31
C LEU A 52 3.25 10.02 0.76
N ALA A 53 3.99 9.91 1.88
CA ALA A 53 3.97 10.87 2.97
C ALA A 53 4.57 12.24 2.61
N HIS A 54 5.34 12.35 1.52
CA HIS A 54 5.73 13.64 0.97
C HIS A 54 4.56 14.36 0.28
N HIS A 55 3.55 13.63 -0.18
CA HIS A 55 2.38 14.20 -0.87
C HIS A 55 1.16 14.40 0.03
N LYS A 56 0.85 13.42 0.89
CA LYS A 56 -0.38 13.36 1.69
C LYS A 56 -0.15 12.73 3.07
N LYS A 57 -1.15 12.83 3.94
CA LYS A 57 -1.12 12.13 5.23
C LYS A 57 -1.33 10.63 5.02
N VAL A 58 -0.44 9.83 5.59
CA VAL A 58 -0.40 8.37 5.51
C VAL A 58 -0.57 7.76 6.90
N ILE A 59 -1.50 6.83 7.01
CA ILE A 59 -1.57 5.89 8.13
C ILE A 59 -1.02 4.55 7.67
N TYR A 60 -0.18 3.93 8.49
CA TYR A 60 0.26 2.55 8.32
C TYR A 60 -0.20 1.74 9.53
N ASN A 61 -1.11 0.80 9.33
CA ASN A 61 -1.61 -0.07 10.38
C ASN A 61 -0.93 -1.44 10.28
N SER A 62 0.04 -1.70 11.17
CA SER A 62 0.75 -2.98 11.28
C SER A 62 -0.11 -3.94 12.10
N VAL A 63 -1.12 -4.55 11.46
CA VAL A 63 -2.03 -5.52 12.11
C VAL A 63 -1.41 -6.89 12.31
N GLU A 64 -0.44 -7.27 11.47
CA GLU A 64 0.27 -8.55 11.56
C GLU A 64 1.39 -8.49 12.61
N GLU A 65 2.41 -7.68 12.37
CA GLU A 65 3.60 -7.63 13.23
C GLU A 65 3.40 -6.72 14.45
N GLY A 66 2.55 -5.69 14.36
CA GLY A 66 2.48 -4.62 15.35
C GLY A 66 3.79 -3.83 15.44
N LEU A 67 4.03 -3.24 16.61
CA LEU A 67 5.32 -2.66 16.96
C LEU A 67 6.34 -3.78 17.27
N SER A 68 7.03 -4.25 16.23
CA SER A 68 8.09 -5.26 16.33
C SER A 68 9.50 -4.65 16.20
N LEU A 69 10.53 -5.36 16.65
CA LEU A 69 11.93 -4.96 16.44
C LEU A 69 12.28 -4.89 14.95
N SER A 70 11.73 -5.81 14.14
CA SER A 70 11.87 -5.80 12.68
C SER A 70 11.26 -4.53 12.07
N MET A 71 10.05 -4.15 12.50
CA MET A 71 9.39 -2.94 12.03
C MET A 71 10.16 -1.68 12.44
N GLN A 72 10.64 -1.61 13.69
CA GLN A 72 11.46 -0.48 14.16
C GLN A 72 12.73 -0.31 13.31
N LYS A 73 13.45 -1.40 13.04
CA LYS A 73 14.64 -1.38 12.18
C LYS A 73 14.29 -0.95 10.76
N ALA A 74 13.22 -1.51 10.17
CA ALA A 74 12.82 -1.15 8.81
C ALA A 74 12.40 0.33 8.68
N ILE A 75 11.77 0.89 9.71
CA ILE A 75 11.41 2.32 9.79
C ILE A 75 12.67 3.19 9.86
N ALA A 76 13.65 2.80 10.68
CA ALA A 76 14.92 3.50 10.81
C ALA A 76 15.72 3.45 9.49
N ASP A 77 15.86 2.25 8.90
CA ASP A 77 16.57 2.02 7.64
C ASP A 77 15.95 2.77 6.46
N THR A 78 14.63 2.98 6.48
CA THR A 78 13.90 3.75 5.47
C THR A 78 13.98 5.26 5.73
N GLY A 79 14.35 5.68 6.93
CA GLY A 79 14.41 7.09 7.32
C GLY A 79 13.02 7.73 7.41
N MET A 80 12.04 7.03 7.98
CA MET A 80 10.66 7.56 8.11
C MET A 80 10.56 8.81 8.98
N HIS A 81 11.59 9.10 9.77
CA HIS A 81 11.66 10.31 10.60
C HIS A 81 11.55 11.61 9.79
N ASP A 82 11.99 11.59 8.52
CA ASP A 82 11.93 12.73 7.60
C ASP A 82 10.48 13.17 7.31
N VAL A 83 9.54 12.21 7.37
CA VAL A 83 8.12 12.41 7.05
C VAL A 83 7.19 12.26 8.26
N LYS A 84 7.73 12.30 9.48
CA LYS A 84 6.99 12.05 10.74
C LYS A 84 5.75 12.92 10.96
N ARG A 85 5.66 14.09 10.30
CA ARG A 85 4.48 14.98 10.38
C ARG A 85 3.29 14.47 9.56
N ASN A 86 3.56 13.72 8.50
CA ASN A 86 2.55 13.19 7.59
C ASN A 86 2.40 11.67 7.71
N PHE A 87 3.18 11.00 8.55
CA PHE A 87 3.15 9.56 8.73
C PHE A 87 2.73 9.19 10.16
N LEU A 88 1.78 8.27 10.29
CA LEU A 88 1.37 7.67 11.56
C LEU A 88 1.39 6.15 11.46
N LEU A 89 2.18 5.51 12.32
CA LEU A 89 2.17 4.06 12.52
C LEU A 89 1.17 3.70 13.62
N LEU A 90 0.28 2.77 13.34
CA LEU A 90 -0.68 2.21 14.29
C LEU A 90 -0.25 0.78 14.66
N ASP A 91 -0.47 0.45 15.93
CA ASP A 91 -0.16 -0.87 16.50
C ASP A 91 -1.43 -1.71 16.58
N LYS A 92 -1.62 -2.58 15.59
CA LYS A 92 -2.73 -3.55 15.53
C LYS A 92 -4.12 -2.95 15.80
N GLU A 93 -4.37 -1.73 15.31
CA GLU A 93 -5.66 -1.07 15.49
C GLU A 93 -6.77 -1.86 14.76
N PRO A 94 -7.85 -2.28 15.42
CA PRO A 94 -8.95 -2.99 14.77
C PRO A 94 -9.58 -2.16 13.64
N ILE A 95 -10.10 -2.82 12.59
CA ILE A 95 -10.70 -2.11 11.45
C ILE A 95 -11.83 -1.18 11.86
N ALA A 96 -12.65 -1.56 12.86
CA ALA A 96 -13.71 -0.70 13.37
C ALA A 96 -13.16 0.62 13.94
N GLU A 97 -12.07 0.57 14.71
CA GLU A 97 -11.42 1.76 15.28
C GLU A 97 -10.74 2.59 14.20
N LEU A 98 -10.12 1.94 13.21
CA LEU A 98 -9.55 2.60 12.05
C LEU A 98 -10.63 3.38 11.27
N ILE A 99 -11.82 2.80 11.08
CA ILE A 99 -12.96 3.47 10.44
C ILE A 99 -13.34 4.73 11.23
N GLU A 100 -13.50 4.63 12.56
CA GLU A 100 -13.80 5.79 13.40
C GLU A 100 -12.73 6.89 13.31
N ARG A 101 -11.45 6.49 13.24
CA ARG A 101 -10.34 7.43 13.03
C ARG A 101 -10.46 8.13 11.67
N LEU A 102 -10.83 7.41 10.62
CA LEU A 102 -10.96 7.96 9.27
C LEU A 102 -12.17 8.88 9.11
N ARG A 103 -13.22 8.72 9.91
CA ARG A 103 -14.39 9.63 9.96
C ARG A 103 -14.06 11.02 10.52
N ARG A 104 -12.94 11.17 11.25
CA ARG A 104 -12.53 12.46 11.80
C ARG A 104 -12.12 13.44 10.69
N GLN A 105 -12.36 14.73 10.93
CA GLN A 105 -11.90 15.77 10.01
C GLN A 105 -10.37 15.74 9.83
N ARG A 106 -9.92 15.97 8.59
CA ARG A 106 -8.49 16.01 8.23
C ARG A 106 -7.73 14.72 8.55
N SER A 107 -8.45 13.59 8.59
CA SER A 107 -7.88 12.23 8.65
C SER A 107 -6.99 11.95 7.44
N ALA A 108 -6.19 10.88 7.54
CA ALA A 108 -5.24 10.51 6.49
C ALA A 108 -5.95 10.29 5.13
N ASP A 109 -5.30 10.71 4.05
CA ASP A 109 -5.80 10.48 2.69
C ASP A 109 -5.40 9.07 2.19
N ILE A 110 -4.36 8.49 2.80
CA ILE A 110 -3.79 7.20 2.39
C ILE A 110 -3.69 6.29 3.60
N VAL A 111 -4.15 5.05 3.45
CA VAL A 111 -4.22 4.07 4.53
C VAL A 111 -3.59 2.76 4.05
N ILE A 112 -2.52 2.33 4.74
CA ILE A 112 -1.82 1.08 4.49
C ILE A 112 -2.21 0.09 5.58
N ILE A 113 -2.63 -1.12 5.20
CA ILE A 113 -3.05 -2.18 6.12
C ILE A 113 -2.15 -3.40 5.91
N ASP A 114 -1.34 -3.72 6.93
CA ASP A 114 -0.31 -4.76 6.90
C ASP A 114 -0.53 -5.83 7.97
N SER A 115 -1.17 -6.97 7.70
CA SER A 115 -1.68 -7.44 6.40
C SER A 115 -3.17 -7.82 6.42
N LEU A 116 -3.76 -7.90 5.22
CA LEU A 116 -5.18 -8.12 4.96
C LEU A 116 -5.75 -9.34 5.73
N GLN A 117 -4.97 -10.42 5.85
CA GLN A 117 -5.42 -11.66 6.50
C GLN A 117 -5.73 -11.48 7.99
N TYR A 118 -5.13 -10.49 8.64
CA TYR A 118 -5.30 -10.23 10.08
C TYR A 118 -6.44 -9.25 10.38
N THR A 119 -7.11 -8.73 9.35
CA THR A 119 -8.18 -7.73 9.51
C THR A 119 -9.55 -8.34 9.77
N GLY A 120 -9.75 -9.62 9.43
CA GLY A 120 -11.08 -10.26 9.43
C GLY A 120 -12.05 -9.72 8.36
N LEU A 121 -11.59 -8.87 7.44
CA LEU A 121 -12.42 -8.34 6.37
C LEU A 121 -12.88 -9.47 5.43
N ASN A 122 -14.18 -9.53 5.19
CA ASN A 122 -14.74 -10.23 4.04
C ASN A 122 -14.89 -9.27 2.85
N TYR A 123 -15.29 -9.79 1.69
CA TYR A 123 -15.40 -8.99 0.46
C TYR A 123 -16.43 -7.86 0.57
N ASP A 124 -17.56 -8.08 1.25
CA ASP A 124 -18.59 -7.07 1.43
C ASP A 124 -18.14 -5.94 2.35
N ALA A 125 -17.44 -6.28 3.44
CA ALA A 125 -16.85 -5.31 4.35
C ALA A 125 -15.76 -4.48 3.65
N TYR A 126 -14.94 -5.12 2.82
CA TYR A 126 -13.97 -4.43 1.96
C TYR A 126 -14.65 -3.41 1.03
N LYS A 127 -15.73 -3.80 0.34
CA LYS A 127 -16.49 -2.89 -0.53
C LYS A 127 -17.06 -1.71 0.24
N LYS A 128 -17.71 -1.98 1.38
CA LYS A 128 -18.27 -0.93 2.25
C LYS A 128 -17.20 0.06 2.70
N LEU A 129 -16.02 -0.42 3.10
CA LEU A 129 -14.90 0.42 3.49
C LEU A 129 -14.48 1.36 2.35
N ARG A 130 -14.30 0.83 1.13
CA ARG A 130 -13.92 1.63 -0.03
C ARG A 130 -15.02 2.62 -0.44
N ASP A 131 -16.27 2.19 -0.39
CA ASP A 131 -17.41 3.00 -0.80
C ASP A 131 -17.74 4.12 0.19
N GLU A 132 -17.41 3.94 1.48
CA GLU A 132 -17.49 4.98 2.51
C GLU A 132 -16.40 6.05 2.32
N PHE A 133 -15.19 5.63 1.96
CA PHE A 133 -14.01 6.49 1.89
C PHE A 133 -13.49 6.66 0.45
N ARG A 134 -14.38 7.06 -0.48
CA ARG A 134 -14.08 7.16 -1.92
C ARG A 134 -13.00 8.17 -2.29
N ASN A 135 -12.65 9.07 -1.39
CA ASN A 135 -11.62 10.10 -1.59
C ASN A 135 -10.28 9.73 -0.91
N LYS A 136 -10.09 8.45 -0.59
CA LYS A 136 -8.89 7.91 0.05
C LYS A 136 -8.34 6.74 -0.74
N ILE A 137 -7.03 6.51 -0.63
CA ILE A 137 -6.39 5.29 -1.12
C ILE A 137 -6.28 4.29 0.02
N PHE A 138 -6.71 3.06 -0.22
CA PHE A 138 -6.41 1.92 0.65
C PHE A 138 -5.39 1.00 0.01
N ILE A 139 -4.25 0.81 0.66
CA ILE A 139 -3.18 -0.11 0.21
C ILE A 139 -3.20 -1.32 1.15
N PHE A 140 -3.54 -2.48 0.61
CA PHE A 140 -3.55 -3.72 1.36
C PHE A 140 -2.27 -4.50 1.11
N ILE A 141 -1.59 -4.90 2.18
CA ILE A 141 -0.51 -5.87 2.09
C ILE A 141 -1.10 -7.26 2.31
N SER A 142 -0.66 -8.23 1.53
CA SER A 142 -1.14 -9.61 1.61
C SER A 142 0.03 -10.58 1.53
N HIS A 143 -0.09 -11.70 2.24
CA HIS A 143 0.72 -12.87 1.90
C HIS A 143 0.36 -13.40 0.51
N ALA A 144 1.22 -14.25 -0.05
CA ALA A 144 0.96 -14.96 -1.31
C ALA A 144 0.72 -16.46 -1.08
N GLU A 145 -0.07 -17.05 -1.98
CA GLU A 145 -0.17 -18.49 -2.24
C GLU A 145 0.31 -18.70 -3.69
N GLY A 146 1.56 -19.13 -3.85
CA GLY A 146 2.25 -19.10 -5.15
C GLY A 146 2.42 -17.66 -5.64
N LYS A 147 1.82 -17.33 -6.78
CA LYS A 147 1.84 -15.97 -7.37
C LYS A 147 0.56 -15.17 -7.11
N GLU A 148 -0.41 -15.74 -6.39
CA GLU A 148 -1.67 -15.06 -6.06
C GLU A 148 -1.66 -14.56 -4.61
N PRO A 149 -2.42 -13.50 -4.28
CA PRO A 149 -2.64 -13.13 -2.89
C PRO A 149 -3.38 -14.24 -2.14
N LYS A 150 -3.02 -14.42 -0.87
CA LYS A 150 -3.56 -15.46 0.01
C LYS A 150 -5.06 -15.26 0.27
N GLY A 151 -5.84 -16.31 0.04
CA GLY A 151 -7.27 -16.37 0.34
C GLY A 151 -8.18 -15.63 -0.66
N ASN A 152 -9.47 -15.96 -0.60
CA ASN A 152 -10.48 -15.45 -1.55
C ASN A 152 -10.62 -13.91 -1.50
N VAL A 153 -10.54 -13.33 -0.30
CA VAL A 153 -10.61 -11.87 -0.14
C VAL A 153 -9.40 -11.20 -0.79
N GLY A 154 -8.18 -11.74 -0.61
CA GLY A 154 -6.98 -11.21 -1.27
C GLY A 154 -7.08 -11.23 -2.79
N LYS A 155 -7.59 -12.32 -3.37
CA LYS A 155 -7.85 -12.43 -4.81
C LYS A 155 -8.90 -11.41 -5.29
N ALA A 156 -9.97 -11.22 -4.52
CA ALA A 156 -11.02 -10.25 -4.83
C ALA A 156 -10.49 -8.80 -4.76
N VAL A 157 -9.69 -8.47 -3.73
CA VAL A 157 -9.02 -7.17 -3.62
C VAL A 157 -8.06 -6.96 -4.79
N ARG A 158 -7.28 -7.97 -5.20
CA ARG A 158 -6.41 -7.86 -6.39
C ARG A 158 -7.18 -7.65 -7.67
N TYR A 159 -8.34 -8.27 -7.83
CA TYR A 159 -9.17 -8.05 -9.01
C TYR A 159 -9.66 -6.60 -9.07
N ASP A 160 -10.14 -6.06 -7.94
CA ASP A 160 -10.68 -4.71 -7.82
C ASP A 160 -9.61 -3.61 -7.85
N ALA A 161 -8.39 -3.91 -7.40
CA ALA A 161 -7.32 -2.94 -7.23
C ALA A 161 -6.93 -2.18 -8.51
N PHE A 162 -6.62 -0.90 -8.32
CA PHE A 162 -6.17 0.03 -9.33
C PHE A 162 -4.66 -0.09 -9.57
N VAL A 163 -3.91 -0.45 -8.52
CA VAL A 163 -2.48 -0.74 -8.58
C VAL A 163 -2.22 -2.07 -7.90
N LYS A 164 -1.55 -2.98 -8.61
CA LYS A 164 -1.27 -4.35 -8.17
C LYS A 164 0.24 -4.54 -8.18
N ILE A 165 0.84 -4.84 -7.04
CA ILE A 165 2.29 -4.91 -6.90
C ILE A 165 2.68 -6.27 -6.33
N TYR A 166 3.24 -7.13 -7.18
CA TYR A 166 3.84 -8.38 -6.73
C TYR A 166 5.29 -8.14 -6.32
N VAL A 167 5.70 -8.64 -5.16
CA VAL A 167 7.08 -8.50 -4.66
C VAL A 167 7.70 -9.88 -4.47
N GLU A 168 8.81 -10.11 -5.16
CA GLU A 168 9.60 -11.34 -5.12
C GLU A 168 11.08 -10.99 -5.21
N GLY A 169 11.93 -11.62 -4.38
CA GLY A 169 13.37 -11.43 -4.44
C GLY A 169 13.81 -9.96 -4.34
N TYR A 170 13.19 -9.16 -3.46
CA TYR A 170 13.47 -7.73 -3.31
C TYR A 170 13.25 -6.90 -4.59
N LYS A 171 12.39 -7.39 -5.49
CA LYS A 171 11.92 -6.70 -6.68
C LYS A 171 10.41 -6.57 -6.64
N ALA A 172 9.92 -5.34 -6.79
CA ALA A 172 8.51 -5.05 -6.96
C ALA A 172 8.17 -4.98 -8.46
N MET A 173 7.08 -5.63 -8.84
CA MET A 173 6.55 -5.72 -10.21
C MET A 173 5.13 -5.11 -10.23
N PRO A 174 5.02 -3.80 -10.48
CA PRO A 174 3.74 -3.11 -10.50
C PRO A 174 2.95 -3.38 -11.78
N GLN A 175 1.63 -3.40 -11.64
CA GLN A 175 0.64 -3.34 -12.71
C GLN A 175 -0.36 -2.25 -12.31
N SER A 176 -0.30 -1.10 -12.97
CA SER A 176 -1.09 0.09 -12.62
C SER A 176 -2.03 0.48 -13.75
N ARG A 177 -3.24 0.94 -13.39
CA ARG A 177 -4.21 1.53 -14.33
C ARG A 177 -3.78 2.91 -14.84
N TYR A 178 -2.80 3.54 -14.19
CA TYR A 178 -2.36 4.91 -14.46
C TYR A 178 -1.09 4.98 -15.34
N GLY A 179 -0.72 3.86 -15.97
CA GLY A 179 0.54 3.72 -16.69
C GLY A 179 1.66 3.18 -15.80
N GLY A 180 2.91 3.47 -16.15
CA GLY A 180 4.08 2.91 -15.48
C GLY A 180 4.32 1.44 -15.82
N GLY A 181 4.60 0.62 -14.82
CA GLY A 181 4.87 -0.82 -14.97
C GLY A 181 6.36 -1.20 -15.00
N LYS A 182 7.27 -0.24 -14.83
CA LYS A 182 8.69 -0.59 -14.63
C LYS A 182 8.88 -1.27 -13.28
N GLU A 183 9.78 -2.25 -13.27
CA GLU A 183 10.18 -2.94 -12.05
C GLU A 183 10.92 -1.98 -11.11
N TYR A 184 10.72 -2.16 -9.81
CA TYR A 184 11.39 -1.37 -8.78
C TYR A 184 12.22 -2.29 -7.88
N ILE A 185 13.53 -2.05 -7.83
CA ILE A 185 14.44 -2.80 -6.98
C ILE A 185 14.38 -2.24 -5.56
N VAL A 186 13.82 -3.02 -4.64
CA VAL A 186 13.60 -2.65 -3.23
C VAL A 186 14.93 -2.60 -2.48
N TRP A 187 15.81 -3.56 -2.77
CA TRP A 187 17.14 -3.64 -2.17
C TRP A 187 18.10 -4.39 -3.10
N GLN A 188 19.09 -3.67 -3.62
CA GLN A 188 20.02 -4.22 -4.62
C GLN A 188 20.75 -5.47 -4.13
N LYS A 189 21.29 -5.46 -2.91
CA LYS A 189 22.02 -6.62 -2.38
C LYS A 189 21.12 -7.85 -2.27
N GLY A 190 19.94 -7.70 -1.67
CA GLY A 190 19.00 -8.82 -1.53
C GLY A 190 18.49 -9.33 -2.88
N TYR A 191 18.34 -8.44 -3.87
CA TYR A 191 18.01 -8.82 -5.24
C TYR A 191 19.14 -9.67 -5.87
N ASN A 192 20.39 -9.20 -5.80
CA ASN A 192 21.53 -9.95 -6.31
C ASN A 192 21.68 -11.32 -5.63
N ASP A 193 21.59 -11.36 -4.30
CA ASP A 193 21.68 -12.60 -3.51
C ASP A 193 20.57 -13.59 -3.89
N PHE A 194 19.35 -13.12 -4.15
CA PHE A 194 18.21 -13.97 -4.51
C PHE A 194 18.32 -14.54 -5.92
N TYR A 195 18.85 -13.76 -6.88
CA TYR A 195 18.94 -14.15 -8.29
C TYR A 195 20.33 -14.68 -8.70
N GLY A 196 21.32 -14.68 -7.80
CA GLY A 196 22.67 -15.19 -8.06
C GLY A 196 23.49 -14.31 -9.01
N LEU A 197 23.35 -12.98 -8.89
CA LEU A 197 24.01 -11.97 -9.75
C LEU A 197 25.27 -11.38 -9.10
#